data_AF-A0A7V7X2I7-F1
#
_entry.id   AF-A0A7V7X2I7-F1
#
_cell.length_a   1.000
_cell.length_b   1.000
_cell.length_c   1.000
_cell.angle_alpha   90.00
_cell.angle_beta   90.00
_cell.angle_gamma   90.00
#
_symmetry.space_group_name_H-M   'P 1'
#
loop_
_entity.id
_entity.type
_entity.pdbx_description
1 polymer ?
#
loop_
_entity_poly.entity_id
_entity_poly.type
_entity_poly.pdbx_seq_one_letter_code
_entity_poly.pdbx_strand_id
1 'polypeptide(L)'
;KAKVKENLEFYSTLRTIKSIQECDVAVLLIDSIEGLAMQDIHVLEEARQLKKGLVIAINKWDLVDKSSTTYLDFEKYLTRSLGSTGYVPYIFISATGKQRVVKVLELAHKVFEERNRTISTSALNAFLEKAIEKNHPPAVQGKDLRINYVTQVKSRPPVFAFFSNAPELIPANYRQYLEKQMREQFGFEGVPLSLTFRKKSKDRH
;
A
#
# COMPACT_ATOMS: atom_id res chain seq x y z
N LYS A 1 11.22 23.62 30.32
CA LYS A 1 11.92 22.81 29.29
C LYS A 1 11.00 21.76 28.64
N ALA A 2 10.21 20.98 29.40
CA ALA A 2 9.22 20.02 28.85
C ALA A 2 8.19 20.66 27.89
N LYS A 3 7.56 21.77 28.29
CA LYS A 3 6.57 22.51 27.48
C LYS A 3 7.09 23.03 26.12
N VAL A 4 8.40 23.28 26.01
CA VAL A 4 9.04 23.72 24.75
C VAL A 4 9.26 22.53 23.82
N LYS A 5 9.65 21.37 24.37
CA LYS A 5 9.82 20.12 23.63
C LYS A 5 8.47 19.62 23.08
N GLU A 6 7.43 19.67 23.90
CA GLU A 6 6.06 19.29 23.54
C GLU A 6 5.49 20.20 22.43
N ASN A 7 5.71 21.52 22.52
CA ASN A 7 5.35 22.44 21.44
C ASN A 7 6.10 22.15 20.13
N LEU A 8 7.41 21.85 20.20
CA LEU A 8 8.20 21.54 19.01
C LEU A 8 7.76 20.23 18.34
N GLU A 9 7.47 19.20 19.12
CA GLU A 9 6.94 17.92 18.63
C GLU A 9 5.55 18.09 17.99
N PHE A 10 4.69 18.92 18.57
CA PHE A 10 3.38 19.27 18.00
C PHE A 10 3.51 19.94 16.62
N TYR A 11 4.34 20.98 16.48
CA TYR A 11 4.53 21.66 15.19
C TYR A 11 5.20 20.77 14.14
N SER A 12 6.11 19.89 14.58
CA SER A 12 6.75 18.91 13.70
C SER A 12 5.73 17.94 13.14
N THR A 13 4.81 17.45 13.97
CA THR A 13 3.73 16.54 13.56
C THR A 13 2.77 17.19 12.56
N LEU A 14 2.32 18.43 12.84
CA LEU A 14 1.47 19.19 11.91
C LEU A 14 2.14 19.39 10.55
N ARG A 15 3.44 19.69 10.54
CA ARG A 15 4.20 19.85 9.30
C ARG A 15 4.25 18.53 8.53
N THR A 16 4.49 17.40 9.20
CA THR A 16 4.50 16.07 8.58
C THR A 16 3.15 15.76 7.94
N ILE A 17 2.03 15.96 8.66
CA ILE A 17 0.69 15.71 8.12
C ILE A 17 0.43 16.56 6.87
N LYS A 18 0.78 17.86 6.91
CA LYS A 18 0.63 18.75 5.76
C LYS A 18 1.46 18.27 4.56
N SER A 19 2.71 17.89 4.77
CA SER A 19 3.58 17.36 3.72
C SER A 19 3.01 16.08 3.08
N ILE A 20 2.43 15.18 3.89
CA ILE A 20 1.77 13.97 3.38
C ILE A 20 0.55 14.37 2.53
N GLN A 21 -0.25 15.33 2.96
CA GLN A 21 -1.42 15.79 2.22
C GLN A 21 -1.05 16.40 0.86
N GLU A 22 0.08 17.08 0.75
CA GLU A 22 0.53 17.76 -0.47
C GLU A 22 1.31 16.83 -1.43
N CYS A 23 1.97 15.78 -0.92
CA CYS A 23 2.79 14.91 -1.77
C CYS A 23 1.97 13.94 -2.63
N ASP A 24 2.59 13.38 -3.66
CA ASP A 24 2.04 12.22 -4.38
C ASP A 24 2.59 10.89 -3.88
N VAL A 25 3.87 10.90 -3.53
CA VAL A 25 4.62 9.77 -2.99
C VAL A 25 5.34 10.23 -1.74
N ALA A 26 5.11 9.54 -0.63
CA ALA A 26 5.81 9.73 0.63
C ALA A 26 6.96 8.72 0.74
N VAL A 27 8.16 9.21 1.01
CA VAL A 27 9.32 8.39 1.31
C VAL A 27 9.54 8.42 2.83
N LEU A 28 9.34 7.28 3.48
CA LEU A 28 9.59 7.12 4.91
C LEU A 28 11.04 6.72 5.13
N LEU A 29 11.81 7.58 5.78
CA LEU A 29 13.20 7.32 6.13
C LEU A 29 13.26 6.63 7.50
N ILE A 30 13.85 5.45 7.57
CA ILE A 30 13.97 4.63 8.78
C ILE A 30 15.47 4.48 9.12
N ASP A 31 15.82 4.58 10.39
CA ASP A 31 17.18 4.28 10.85
C ASP A 31 17.37 2.77 10.97
N SER A 32 18.39 2.19 10.32
CA SER A 32 18.63 0.75 10.39
C SER A 32 19.09 0.25 11.76
N ILE A 33 19.65 1.13 12.60
CA ILE A 33 20.11 0.77 13.96
C ILE A 33 18.93 0.75 14.92
N GLU A 34 18.06 1.76 14.84
CA GLU A 34 16.90 1.88 15.73
C GLU A 34 15.72 1.02 15.27
N GLY A 35 15.60 0.77 13.96
CA GLY A 35 14.49 0.04 13.36
C GLY A 35 13.23 0.89 13.19
N LEU A 36 12.08 0.23 12.99
CA LEU A 36 10.76 0.85 12.91
C LEU A 36 10.27 1.24 14.32
N ALA A 37 10.12 2.54 14.55
CA ALA A 37 9.44 3.06 15.73
C ALA A 37 7.91 3.10 15.54
N MET A 38 7.16 3.20 16.65
CA MET A 38 5.69 3.34 16.59
C MET A 38 5.25 4.59 15.80
N GLN A 39 6.03 5.68 15.89
CA GLN A 39 5.74 6.90 15.15
C GLN A 39 5.89 6.72 13.63
N ASP A 40 6.86 5.91 13.18
CA ASP A 40 7.04 5.60 11.76
C ASP A 40 5.86 4.82 11.20
N ILE A 41 5.34 3.85 11.97
CA ILE A 41 4.14 3.08 11.61
C ILE A 41 2.92 4.01 11.52
N HIS A 42 2.77 4.95 12.45
CA HIS A 42 1.68 5.92 12.41
C HIS A 42 1.76 6.81 11.16
N VAL A 43 2.94 7.36 10.84
CA VAL A 43 3.16 8.17 9.63
C VAL A 43 2.86 7.38 8.35
N LEU A 44 3.29 6.11 8.30
CA LEU A 44 3.02 5.21 7.18
C LEU A 44 1.51 4.98 7.00
N GLU A 45 0.80 4.74 8.10
CA GLU A 45 -0.64 4.50 8.11
C GLU A 45 -1.43 5.76 7.71
N GLU A 46 -1.05 6.94 8.19
CA GLU A 46 -1.64 8.22 7.76
C GLU A 46 -1.48 8.45 6.25
N ALA A 47 -0.28 8.24 5.71
CA ALA A 47 -0.02 8.35 4.28
C ALA A 47 -0.79 7.31 3.46
N ARG A 48 -0.97 6.09 3.99
CA ARG A 48 -1.80 5.04 3.40
C ARG A 48 -3.28 5.44 3.36
N GLN A 49 -3.81 6.01 4.43
CA GLN A 49 -5.20 6.47 4.52
C GLN A 49 -5.47 7.60 3.53
N LEU A 50 -4.52 8.52 3.36
CA LEU A 50 -4.53 9.58 2.35
C LEU A 50 -4.23 9.10 0.93
N LYS A 51 -4.05 7.79 0.72
CA LYS A 51 -3.85 7.13 -0.58
C LYS A 51 -2.65 7.70 -1.36
N LYS A 52 -1.56 7.96 -0.63
CA LYS A 52 -0.27 8.36 -1.18
C LYS A 52 0.49 7.13 -1.67
N GLY A 53 1.34 7.31 -2.67
CA GLY A 53 2.37 6.33 -2.96
C GLY A 53 3.33 6.26 -1.78
N LEU A 54 3.85 5.08 -1.47
CA LEU A 54 4.69 4.83 -0.30
C LEU A 54 5.99 4.17 -0.74
N VAL A 55 7.09 4.63 -0.18
CA VAL A 55 8.42 4.01 -0.30
C VAL A 55 9.08 4.07 1.07
N ILE A 56 9.81 3.02 1.43
CA ILE A 56 10.61 2.99 2.65
C ILE A 56 12.10 3.07 2.29
N ALA A 57 12.82 4.02 2.87
CA ALA A 57 14.26 4.15 2.74
C ALA A 57 14.92 3.82 4.09
N ILE A 58 15.67 2.72 4.14
CA ILE A 58 16.36 2.27 5.35
C ILE A 58 17.76 2.84 5.32
N ASN A 59 18.01 3.86 6.12
CA ASN A 59 19.25 4.63 6.17
C ASN A 59 20.25 4.05 7.17
N LYS A 60 21.50 4.50 7.07
CA LYS A 60 22.65 4.07 7.89
C LYS A 60 23.01 2.59 7.73
N TRP A 61 22.66 2.00 6.58
CA TRP A 61 22.96 0.59 6.32
C TRP A 61 24.47 0.28 6.24
N ASP A 62 25.31 1.30 6.15
CA ASP A 62 26.77 1.20 6.29
C ASP A 62 27.21 0.87 7.72
N LEU A 63 26.43 1.25 8.74
CA LEU A 63 26.74 1.02 10.15
C LEU A 63 26.27 -0.33 10.69
N VAL A 64 25.52 -1.09 9.89
CA VAL A 64 25.03 -2.40 10.28
C VAL A 64 26.12 -3.44 10.04
N ASP A 65 26.43 -4.24 11.05
CA ASP A 65 27.34 -5.38 10.94
C ASP A 65 26.74 -6.45 10.02
N LYS A 66 27.40 -6.68 8.88
CA LYS A 66 26.90 -7.56 7.83
C LYS A 66 27.41 -8.98 8.07
N SER A 67 26.50 -9.86 8.48
CA SER A 67 26.66 -11.31 8.37
C SER A 67 26.00 -11.80 7.08
N SER A 68 26.12 -13.10 6.79
CA SER A 68 25.42 -13.73 5.67
C SER A 68 23.88 -13.68 5.81
N THR A 69 23.33 -13.48 7.01
CA THR A 69 21.88 -13.50 7.26
C THR A 69 21.27 -12.14 7.61
N THR A 70 22.06 -11.11 7.93
CA THR A 70 21.56 -9.80 8.42
C THR A 70 20.48 -9.20 7.53
N TYR A 71 20.63 -9.31 6.21
CA TYR A 71 19.62 -8.83 5.25
C TYR A 71 18.29 -9.57 5.40
N LEU A 72 18.33 -10.90 5.45
CA LEU A 72 17.15 -11.75 5.52
C LEU A 72 16.43 -11.56 6.86
N ASP A 73 17.18 -11.38 7.93
CA ASP A 73 16.63 -11.14 9.27
C ASP A 73 15.93 -9.77 9.34
N PHE A 74 16.51 -8.74 8.71
CA PHE A 74 15.88 -7.43 8.60
C PHE A 74 14.63 -7.46 7.72
N GLU A 75 14.64 -8.18 6.60
CA GLU A 75 13.47 -8.36 5.73
C GLU A 75 12.31 -9.06 6.47
N LYS A 76 12.60 -10.10 7.25
CA LYS A 76 11.61 -10.75 8.12
C LYS A 76 11.05 -9.79 9.17
N TYR A 77 11.92 -8.98 9.79
CA TYR A 77 11.54 -7.95 10.75
C TYR A 77 10.59 -6.92 10.13
N LEU A 78 10.92 -6.39 8.94
CA LEU A 78 10.08 -5.44 8.21
C LEU A 78 8.73 -6.08 7.85
N THR A 79 8.74 -7.28 7.28
CA THR A 79 7.52 -7.98 6.87
C THR A 79 6.56 -8.17 8.05
N ARG A 80 7.09 -8.53 9.22
CA ARG A 80 6.30 -8.66 10.46
C ARG A 80 5.77 -7.32 10.96
N SER A 81 6.57 -6.26 10.84
CA SER A 81 6.25 -4.94 11.39
C SER A 81 5.30 -4.13 10.51
N LEU A 82 5.38 -4.29 9.19
CA LEU A 82 4.59 -3.54 8.21
C LEU A 82 3.14 -4.05 8.08
N GLY A 83 2.86 -5.30 8.46
CA GLY A 83 1.51 -5.86 8.48
C GLY A 83 0.76 -5.63 7.16
N SER A 84 -0.33 -4.86 7.21
CA SER A 84 -1.17 -4.56 6.02
C SER A 84 -0.51 -3.68 4.96
N THR A 85 0.68 -3.12 5.23
CA THR A 85 1.49 -2.32 4.30
C THR A 85 2.63 -3.10 3.65
N GLY A 86 2.60 -4.44 3.71
CA GLY A 86 3.65 -5.29 3.12
C GLY A 86 3.85 -5.16 1.60
N TYR A 87 2.99 -4.41 0.90
CA TYR A 87 3.17 -4.07 -0.52
C TYR A 87 4.08 -2.85 -0.76
N VAL A 88 4.55 -2.19 0.31
CA VAL A 88 5.39 -0.99 0.22
C VAL A 88 6.83 -1.39 -0.06
N PRO A 89 7.45 -0.92 -1.16
CA PRO A 89 8.82 -1.26 -1.48
C PRO A 89 9.77 -0.57 -0.53
N TYR A 90 10.88 -1.24 -0.20
CA TYR A 90 11.93 -0.69 0.64
C TYR A 90 13.30 -0.74 -0.03
N ILE A 91 14.18 0.19 0.34
CA ILE A 91 15.55 0.24 -0.17
C ILE A 91 16.54 0.62 0.93
N PHE A 92 17.65 -0.11 1.01
CA PHE A 92 18.75 0.21 1.91
C PHE A 92 19.68 1.25 1.30
N ILE A 93 19.97 2.30 2.08
CA ILE A 93 20.81 3.44 1.68
C ILE A 93 21.81 3.82 2.77
N SER A 94 22.83 4.58 2.36
CA SER A 94 23.68 5.36 3.26
C SER A 94 23.69 6.79 2.76
N ALA A 95 22.97 7.69 3.45
CA ALA A 95 22.90 9.09 3.04
C ALA A 95 24.26 9.80 3.14
N THR A 96 25.01 9.53 4.21
CA THR A 96 26.35 10.07 4.45
C THR A 96 27.36 9.57 3.42
N GLY A 97 27.31 8.28 3.10
CA GLY A 97 28.10 7.67 2.02
C GLY A 97 27.57 7.96 0.61
N LYS A 98 26.48 8.73 0.47
CA LYS A 98 25.73 8.98 -0.78
C LYS A 98 25.36 7.70 -1.55
N GLN A 99 25.30 6.57 -0.87
CA GLN A 99 25.04 5.27 -1.47
C GLN A 99 23.56 5.10 -1.74
N ARG A 100 23.19 4.86 -3.00
CA ARG A 100 21.82 4.53 -3.46
C ARG A 100 20.76 5.61 -3.20
N VAL A 101 21.14 6.84 -2.84
CA VAL A 101 20.20 7.96 -2.67
C VAL A 101 19.40 8.24 -3.95
N VAL A 102 20.04 8.20 -5.11
CA VAL A 102 19.37 8.37 -6.42
C VAL A 102 18.35 7.25 -6.67
N LYS A 103 18.64 6.02 -6.23
CA LYS A 103 17.72 4.88 -6.39
C LYS A 103 16.42 5.04 -5.59
N VAL A 104 16.44 5.82 -4.50
CA VAL A 104 15.22 6.16 -3.77
C VAL A 104 14.29 6.99 -4.65
N LEU A 105 14.84 7.97 -5.38
CA LEU A 105 14.06 8.81 -6.29
C LEU A 105 13.54 8.00 -7.48
N GLU A 106 14.36 7.11 -8.04
CA GLU A 106 13.93 6.18 -9.10
C GLU A 106 12.78 5.29 -8.64
N LEU A 107 12.87 4.75 -7.42
CA LEU A 107 11.83 3.91 -6.82
C LEU A 107 10.55 4.72 -6.55
N ALA A 108 10.68 5.93 -6.01
CA ALA A 108 9.54 6.83 -5.81
C ALA A 108 8.85 7.18 -7.13
N HIS A 109 9.62 7.39 -8.21
CA HIS A 109 9.08 7.62 -9.54
C HIS A 109 8.34 6.39 -10.08
N LYS A 110 8.86 5.18 -9.90
CA LYS A 110 8.14 3.93 -10.25
C LYS A 110 6.81 3.81 -9.52
N VAL A 111 6.79 4.10 -8.22
CA VAL A 111 5.55 4.09 -7.42
C VAL A 111 4.58 5.16 -7.90
N PHE A 112 5.07 6.33 -8.32
CA PHE A 112 4.24 7.37 -8.93
C PHE A 112 3.59 6.90 -10.23
N GLU A 113 4.34 6.23 -11.11
CA GLU A 113 3.81 5.65 -12.36
C GLU A 113 2.76 4.58 -12.09
N GLU A 114 3.03 3.64 -11.17
CA GLU A 114 2.07 2.62 -10.74
C GLU A 114 0.79 3.25 -10.15
N ARG A 115 0.94 4.37 -9.43
CA ARG A 115 -0.19 5.13 -8.87
C ARG A 115 -1.05 5.80 -9.94
N ASN A 116 -0.54 6.05 -11.14
CA ASN A 116 -1.29 6.66 -12.24
C ASN A 116 -1.83 5.63 -13.24
N ARG A 117 -1.47 4.36 -13.06
CA ARG A 117 -1.72 3.31 -14.02
C ARG A 117 -3.22 3.01 -14.18
N THR A 118 -3.63 2.83 -15.44
CA THR A 118 -4.98 2.41 -15.82
C THR A 118 -4.95 1.01 -16.40
N ILE A 119 -5.84 0.15 -15.92
CA ILE A 119 -6.04 -1.22 -16.41
C ILE A 119 -7.33 -1.25 -17.22
N SER A 120 -7.30 -1.89 -18.39
CA SER A 120 -8.49 -2.02 -19.22
C SER A 120 -9.57 -2.83 -18.50
N THR A 121 -10.83 -2.45 -18.71
CA THR A 121 -11.98 -3.17 -18.15
C THR A 121 -11.98 -4.64 -18.58
N SER A 122 -11.61 -4.95 -19.83
CA SER A 122 -11.52 -6.34 -20.31
C SER A 122 -10.49 -7.15 -19.53
N ALA A 123 -9.29 -6.62 -19.29
CA ALA A 123 -8.27 -7.28 -18.51
C ALA A 123 -8.70 -7.49 -17.04
N LEU A 124 -9.38 -6.51 -16.45
CA LEU A 124 -9.91 -6.63 -15.08
C LEU A 124 -10.97 -7.72 -14.96
N ASN A 125 -11.87 -7.85 -15.95
CA ASN A 125 -12.90 -8.89 -15.91
C ASN A 125 -12.32 -10.29 -16.15
N ALA A 126 -11.36 -10.43 -17.07
CA ALA A 126 -10.62 -11.69 -17.25
C ALA A 126 -9.83 -12.08 -15.99
N PHE A 127 -9.29 -11.11 -15.26
CA PHE A 127 -8.69 -11.33 -13.94
C PHE A 127 -9.72 -11.83 -12.92
N LEU A 128 -10.88 -11.16 -12.85
CA LEU A 128 -11.93 -11.50 -11.88
C LEU A 128 -12.44 -12.92 -12.08
N GLU A 129 -12.66 -13.34 -13.32
CA GLU A 129 -13.07 -14.71 -13.66
C GLU A 129 -12.07 -15.73 -13.12
N LYS A 130 -10.77 -15.56 -13.44
CA LYS A 130 -9.70 -16.45 -12.95
C LYS A 130 -9.58 -16.47 -11.42
N ALA A 131 -9.75 -15.31 -10.77
CA ALA A 131 -9.71 -15.22 -9.31
C ALA A 131 -10.90 -15.96 -8.68
N ILE A 132 -12.10 -15.83 -9.24
CA ILE A 132 -13.29 -16.54 -8.76
C ILE A 132 -13.16 -18.05 -8.97
N GLU A 133 -12.65 -18.50 -10.12
CA GLU A 133 -12.40 -19.92 -10.40
C GLU A 133 -11.39 -20.53 -9.42
N LYS A 134 -10.32 -19.80 -9.11
CA LYS A 134 -9.30 -20.24 -8.15
C LYS A 134 -9.83 -20.30 -6.72
N ASN A 135 -10.70 -19.37 -6.34
CA ASN A 135 -11.30 -19.33 -5.01
C ASN A 135 -12.69 -18.69 -5.07
N HIS A 136 -13.72 -19.54 -5.00
CA HIS A 136 -15.10 -19.08 -5.07
C HIS A 136 -15.47 -18.19 -3.87
N PRO A 137 -16.29 -17.13 -4.08
CA PRO A 137 -16.87 -16.37 -2.98
C PRO A 137 -17.66 -17.30 -2.04
N PRO A 138 -17.48 -17.19 -0.72
CA PRO A 138 -18.23 -18.02 0.22
C PRO A 138 -19.72 -17.66 0.18
N ALA A 139 -20.59 -18.66 0.41
CA ALA A 139 -21.99 -18.39 0.72
C ALA A 139 -22.09 -17.75 2.11
N VAL A 140 -22.80 -16.64 2.21
CA VAL A 140 -22.96 -15.90 3.47
C VAL A 140 -24.44 -15.66 3.71
N GLN A 141 -24.92 -16.02 4.90
CA GLN A 141 -26.35 -15.91 5.29
C GLN A 141 -27.30 -16.58 4.28
N GLY A 142 -26.93 -17.77 3.79
CA GLY A 142 -27.73 -18.53 2.82
C GLY A 142 -27.81 -17.91 1.42
N LYS A 143 -26.98 -16.89 1.12
CA LYS A 143 -26.88 -16.27 -0.20
C LYS A 143 -25.56 -16.61 -0.85
N ASP A 144 -25.64 -17.09 -2.09
CA ASP A 144 -24.46 -17.23 -2.95
C ASP A 144 -24.00 -15.84 -3.42
N LEU A 145 -22.78 -15.47 -3.00
CA LEU A 145 -22.17 -14.21 -3.38
C LEU A 145 -21.66 -14.30 -4.82
N ARG A 146 -22.11 -13.38 -5.67
CA ARG A 146 -21.71 -13.29 -7.08
C ARG A 146 -21.13 -11.93 -7.34
N ILE A 147 -19.89 -11.90 -7.85
CA ILE A 147 -19.20 -10.70 -8.31
C ILE A 147 -19.09 -10.84 -9.82
N ASN A 148 -19.81 -9.99 -10.56
CA ASN A 148 -20.05 -10.21 -11.98
C ASN A 148 -19.19 -9.34 -12.89
N TYR A 149 -18.67 -8.24 -12.34
CA TYR A 149 -18.01 -7.22 -13.14
C TYR A 149 -17.09 -6.38 -12.28
N VAL A 150 -15.97 -5.96 -12.85
CA VAL A 150 -15.03 -5.02 -12.24
C VAL A 150 -14.58 -3.98 -13.26
N THR A 151 -14.40 -2.74 -12.79
CA THR A 151 -13.81 -1.66 -13.56
C THR A 151 -12.97 -0.75 -12.67
N GLN A 152 -12.02 -0.03 -13.26
CA GLN A 152 -11.27 1.01 -12.59
C GLN A 152 -11.99 2.35 -12.76
N VAL A 153 -12.49 2.91 -11.67
CA VAL A 153 -13.28 4.16 -11.69
C VAL A 153 -12.44 5.41 -11.48
N LYS A 154 -11.21 5.26 -10.97
CA LYS A 154 -10.24 6.34 -10.77
C LYS A 154 -8.83 5.77 -10.88
N SER A 155 -7.91 6.51 -11.49
CA SER A 155 -6.50 6.12 -11.59
C SER A 155 -5.65 6.64 -10.44
N ARG A 156 -5.83 7.88 -9.98
CA ARG A 156 -4.97 8.53 -8.96
C ARG A 156 -5.75 9.00 -7.72
N PRO A 157 -5.81 8.23 -6.62
CA PRO A 157 -5.30 6.86 -6.46
C PRO A 157 -6.19 5.83 -7.19
N PRO A 158 -5.69 4.59 -7.40
CA PRO A 158 -6.43 3.56 -8.11
C PRO A 158 -7.63 3.08 -7.29
N VAL A 159 -8.82 3.25 -7.85
CA VAL A 159 -10.08 2.79 -7.25
C VAL A 159 -10.72 1.79 -8.21
N PHE A 160 -10.96 0.59 -7.70
CA PHE A 160 -11.63 -0.49 -8.43
C PHE A 160 -13.02 -0.70 -7.86
N ALA A 161 -14.03 -0.70 -8.74
CA ALA A 161 -15.41 -0.98 -8.38
C ALA A 161 -15.78 -2.39 -8.84
N PHE A 162 -16.03 -3.27 -7.88
CA PHE A 162 -16.54 -4.62 -8.06
C PHE A 162 -18.06 -4.59 -7.89
N PHE A 163 -18.78 -5.14 -8.86
CA PHE A 163 -20.23 -5.18 -8.86
C PHE A 163 -20.72 -6.56 -8.48
N SER A 164 -21.46 -6.63 -7.38
CA SER A 164 -21.97 -7.89 -6.83
C SER A 164 -23.46 -7.82 -6.51
N ASN A 165 -24.07 -8.98 -6.29
CA ASN A 165 -25.47 -9.09 -5.86
C ASN A 165 -25.70 -8.63 -4.41
N ALA A 166 -24.74 -8.88 -3.53
CA ALA A 166 -24.80 -8.53 -2.11
C ALA A 166 -23.43 -7.99 -1.62
N PRO A 167 -23.03 -6.76 -2.01
CA PRO A 167 -21.73 -6.19 -1.67
C PRO A 167 -21.48 -6.05 -0.17
N GLU A 168 -22.54 -5.78 0.60
CA GLU A 168 -22.52 -5.69 2.06
C GLU A 168 -22.12 -7.00 2.73
N LEU A 169 -22.38 -8.14 2.08
CA LEU A 169 -22.08 -9.47 2.62
C LEU A 169 -20.70 -9.99 2.22
N ILE A 170 -19.95 -9.28 1.37
CA ILE A 170 -18.61 -9.73 0.93
C ILE A 170 -17.64 -9.66 2.11
N PRO A 171 -17.14 -10.81 2.60
CA PRO A 171 -16.27 -10.87 3.77
C PRO A 171 -14.92 -10.17 3.56
N ALA A 172 -14.36 -9.62 4.64
CA ALA A 172 -13.10 -8.88 4.58
C ALA A 172 -11.93 -9.71 4.04
N ASN A 173 -11.83 -10.99 4.42
CA ASN A 173 -10.81 -11.91 3.92
C ASN A 173 -10.93 -12.13 2.40
N TYR A 174 -12.14 -12.16 1.84
CA TYR A 174 -12.33 -12.27 0.39
C TYR A 174 -11.92 -10.98 -0.34
N ARG A 175 -12.15 -9.81 0.27
CA ARG A 175 -11.65 -8.53 -0.24
C ARG A 175 -10.12 -8.49 -0.27
N GLN A 176 -9.47 -8.95 0.81
CA GLN A 176 -8.02 -9.08 0.89
C GLN A 176 -7.46 -10.07 -0.14
N TYR A 177 -8.16 -11.19 -0.35
CA TYR A 177 -7.83 -12.14 -1.41
C TYR A 177 -7.84 -11.49 -2.79
N LEU A 178 -8.90 -10.77 -3.15
CA LEU A 178 -9.00 -10.07 -4.43
C LEU A 178 -7.92 -9.00 -4.57
N GLU A 179 -7.64 -8.22 -3.51
CA GLU A 179 -6.55 -7.25 -3.51
C GLU A 179 -5.21 -7.92 -3.77
N LYS A 180 -4.91 -9.02 -3.07
CA LYS A 180 -3.67 -9.77 -3.23
C LYS A 180 -3.52 -10.30 -4.66
N GLN A 181 -4.55 -10.96 -5.21
CA GLN A 181 -4.49 -11.46 -6.58
C GLN A 181 -4.35 -10.32 -7.61
N MET A 182 -4.97 -9.17 -7.36
CA MET A 182 -4.82 -8.00 -8.23
C MET A 182 -3.40 -7.45 -8.21
N ARG A 183 -2.76 -7.41 -7.04
CA ARG A 183 -1.35 -7.03 -6.91
C ARG A 183 -0.42 -8.05 -7.59
N GLU A 184 -0.69 -9.34 -7.46
CA GLU A 184 0.09 -10.39 -8.13
C GLU A 184 0.00 -10.29 -9.65
N GLN A 185 -1.19 -10.02 -10.20
CA GLN A 185 -1.38 -9.95 -11.66
C GLN A 185 -0.98 -8.61 -12.27
N PHE A 186 -1.23 -7.51 -11.56
CA PHE A 186 -1.07 -6.17 -12.11
C PHE A 186 0.02 -5.33 -11.41
N GLY A 187 0.60 -5.73 -10.29
CA GLY A 187 1.60 -4.90 -9.59
C GLY A 187 0.97 -3.95 -8.57
N PHE A 188 1.12 -2.64 -8.75
CA PHE A 188 0.76 -1.61 -7.75
C PHE A 188 1.63 -1.64 -6.48
N GLU A 189 2.90 -2.02 -6.63
CA GLU A 189 3.88 -1.92 -5.55
C GLU A 189 3.96 -0.46 -5.05
N GLY A 190 3.92 -0.29 -3.73
CA GLY A 190 3.93 1.03 -3.08
C GLY A 190 2.62 1.82 -3.18
N VAL A 191 1.58 1.28 -3.83
CA VAL A 191 0.31 1.99 -4.03
C VAL A 191 -0.81 1.37 -3.20
N PRO A 192 -1.48 2.16 -2.32
CA PRO A 192 -2.69 1.73 -1.65
C PRO A 192 -3.84 1.54 -2.66
N LEU A 193 -4.36 0.32 -2.76
CA LEU A 193 -5.52 0.02 -3.60
C LEU A 193 -6.83 0.30 -2.85
N SER A 194 -7.84 0.80 -3.56
CA SER A 194 -9.19 0.97 -3.04
C SER A 194 -10.16 0.05 -3.77
N LEU A 195 -10.56 -1.04 -3.12
CA LEU A 195 -11.57 -1.97 -3.62
C LEU A 195 -12.92 -1.58 -3.04
N THR A 196 -13.83 -1.16 -3.91
CA THR A 196 -15.21 -0.82 -3.54
C THR A 196 -16.16 -1.87 -4.11
N PHE A 197 -17.12 -2.31 -3.30
CA PHE A 197 -18.13 -3.28 -3.72
C PHE A 197 -19.48 -2.58 -3.79
N ARG A 198 -20.16 -2.70 -4.93
CA ARG A 198 -21.41 -1.99 -5.21
C ARG A 198 -22.46 -2.97 -5.73
N LYS A 199 -23.73 -2.68 -5.46
CA LYS A 199 -24.82 -3.39 -6.14
C LYS A 199 -24.77 -2.96 -7.59
N LYS A 200 -24.94 -3.93 -8.50
CA LYS A 200 -25.23 -3.60 -9.89
C LYS A 200 -26.52 -2.80 -9.88
N SER A 201 -26.47 -1.50 -10.23
CA SER A 201 -27.70 -0.75 -10.39
C SER A 201 -28.54 -1.44 -11.45
N LYS A 202 -29.81 -1.72 -11.12
CA LYS A 202 -30.83 -1.98 -12.14
C LYS A 202 -31.24 -0.61 -12.69
N ASP A 203 -30.37 0.04 -13.43
CA ASP A 203 -30.74 1.19 -14.25
C ASP A 203 -30.25 0.92 -15.66
N ARG A 204 -30.98 1.22 -16.72
CA ARG A 204 -32.40 1.44 -17.07
C ARG A 204 -32.35 1.17 -18.59
N HIS A 205 -33.43 0.66 -19.18
CA HIS A 205 -33.50 0.45 -20.64
C HIS A 205 -33.02 1.67 -21.42
#